data_AF-A0A133VIM1-F1
#
_entry.id   AF-A0A133VIM1-F1
#
_cell.length_a   1.000
_cell.length_b   1.000
_cell.length_c   1.000
_cell.angle_alpha   90.00
_cell.angle_beta   90.00
_cell.angle_gamma   90.00
#
_symmetry.space_group_name_H-M   'P 1'
#
loop_
_entity.id
_entity.type
_entity.pdbx_description
1 polymer ?
#
loop_
_entity_poly.entity_id
_entity_poly.type
_entity_poly.pdbx_seq_one_letter_code
_entity_poly.pdbx_strand_id
1 'polypeptide(L)'
;MPIDYNRRIPQVEERIERCDEILEENKEQLWDFERSLKVQDYSEARIYKLLSILKLLAERADFCFEEATRESIEKLISWVNGRDLAEATSLTILALALIGGRSIV
;
A
#
# COMPACT_ATOMS: atom_id res chain seq x y z
N MET A 1 -7.39 24.00 -8.44
CA MET A 1 -6.78 24.18 -7.11
C MET A 1 -5.63 23.18 -7.02
N PRO A 2 -4.39 23.57 -6.66
CA PRO A 2 -3.31 22.61 -6.47
C PRO A 2 -3.69 21.63 -5.35
N ILE A 3 -3.31 20.36 -5.50
CA ILE A 3 -3.53 19.36 -4.45
C ILE A 3 -2.49 19.63 -3.35
N ASP A 4 -2.97 19.82 -2.13
CA ASP A 4 -2.13 20.01 -0.93
C ASP A 4 -1.79 18.67 -0.31
N TYR A 5 -0.65 18.09 -0.72
CA TYR A 5 -0.24 16.77 -0.25
C TYR A 5 0.25 16.76 1.21
N ASN A 6 0.71 17.90 1.74
CA ASN A 6 1.02 18.07 3.16
C ASN A 6 -0.18 17.82 4.07
N ARG A 7 -1.40 17.96 3.55
CA ARG A 7 -2.63 17.61 4.26
C ARG A 7 -3.17 16.24 3.89
N ARG A 8 -2.97 15.80 2.63
CA ARG A 8 -3.55 14.56 2.12
C ARG A 8 -2.82 13.31 2.61
N ILE A 9 -1.49 13.35 2.76
CA ILE A 9 -0.72 12.22 3.29
C ILE A 9 -1.12 11.96 4.75
N PRO A 10 -1.11 12.95 5.67
CA PRO A 10 -1.56 12.74 7.05
C PRO A 10 -3.00 12.25 7.18
N GLN A 11 -3.90 12.66 6.28
CA GLN A 11 -5.27 12.15 6.25
C GLN A 11 -5.34 10.66 5.87
N VAL A 12 -4.49 10.20 4.95
CA VAL A 12 -4.42 8.78 4.61
C VAL A 12 -3.77 8.00 5.74
N GLU A 13 -2.72 8.55 6.36
CA GLU A 13 -2.07 7.97 7.54
C GLU A 13 -3.09 7.75 8.67
N GLU A 14 -3.83 8.80 9.06
CA GLU A 14 -4.87 8.72 10.11
C GLU A 14 -5.95 7.69 9.77
N ARG A 15 -6.31 7.55 8.49
CA ARG A 15 -7.31 6.58 8.04
C ARG A 15 -6.80 5.15 8.02
N ILE A 16 -5.50 4.92 7.82
CA ILE A 16 -4.88 3.58 7.95
C ILE A 16 -4.86 3.21 9.44
N GLU A 17 -4.40 4.13 10.28
CA GLU A 17 -4.24 3.92 11.72
C GLU A 17 -5.57 3.51 12.38
N ARG A 18 -6.65 4.22 12.06
CA ARG A 18 -7.99 3.98 12.62
C ARG A 18 -8.79 2.87 11.94
N CYS A 19 -8.23 2.19 10.95
CA CYS A 19 -8.96 1.15 10.24
C CYS A 19 -8.84 -0.18 10.99
N ASP A 20 -9.97 -0.68 11.49
CA ASP A 20 -10.04 -1.99 12.17
C ASP A 20 -10.02 -3.18 11.19
N GLU A 21 -10.23 -2.93 9.89
CA GLU A 21 -10.17 -3.96 8.83
C GLU A 21 -8.71 -4.27 8.43
N ILE A 22 -7.77 -3.40 8.77
CA ILE A 22 -6.34 -3.60 8.47
C ILE A 22 -5.68 -4.25 9.69
N LEU A 23 -5.06 -5.41 9.47
CA LEU A 23 -4.24 -6.08 10.49
C LEU A 23 -3.11 -5.16 10.97
N GLU A 24 -2.83 -5.15 12.27
CA GLU A 24 -1.80 -4.28 12.86
C GLU A 24 -0.42 -4.51 12.23
N GLU A 25 -0.06 -5.76 11.96
CA GLU A 25 1.17 -6.14 11.27
C GLU A 25 1.24 -5.50 9.87
N ASN A 26 0.12 -5.48 9.15
CA ASN A 26 0.06 -4.84 7.84
C ASN A 26 0.20 -3.32 7.97
N LYS A 27 -0.30 -2.67 9.03
CA LYS A 27 -0.09 -1.23 9.27
C LYS A 27 1.39 -0.91 9.44
N GLU A 28 2.11 -1.69 10.23
CA GLU A 28 3.55 -1.52 10.41
C GLU A 28 4.30 -1.57 9.07
N GLN A 29 3.95 -2.52 8.22
CA GLN A 29 4.55 -2.64 6.89
C GLN A 29 4.21 -1.48 5.96
N LEU A 30 3.02 -0.88 6.06
CA LEU A 30 2.67 0.33 5.33
C LEU A 30 3.55 1.51 5.76
N TRP A 31 3.89 1.61 7.05
CA TRP A 31 4.79 2.64 7.57
C TRP A 31 6.24 2.44 7.14
N ASP A 32 6.72 1.20 7.16
CA ASP A 32 8.04 0.86 6.61
C ASP A 32 8.13 1.21 5.13
N PHE A 33 7.08 0.89 4.38
CA PHE A 33 7.00 1.23 2.98
C PHE A 33 7.01 2.73 2.75
N GLU A 34 6.21 3.50 3.48
CA GLU A 34 6.20 4.96 3.37
C GLU A 34 7.59 5.56 3.67
N ARG A 35 8.24 5.12 4.74
CA ARG A 35 9.60 5.53 5.09
C ARG A 35 10.57 5.25 3.94
N SER A 36 10.47 4.08 3.30
CA SER A 36 11.31 3.73 2.16
C SER A 36 11.11 4.66 0.96
N LEU A 37 9.85 5.06 0.67
CA LEU A 37 9.54 5.98 -0.42
C LEU A 37 10.12 7.38 -0.16
N LYS A 38 10.02 7.86 1.09
CA LYS A 38 10.62 9.12 1.54
C LYS A 38 12.14 9.09 1.39
N VAL A 39 12.80 7.99 1.75
CA VAL A 39 14.26 7.80 1.57
C VAL A 39 14.68 7.79 0.10
N GLN A 40 13.84 7.23 -0.77
CA GLN A 40 14.08 7.19 -2.22
C GLN A 40 13.70 8.49 -2.95
N ASP A 41 13.38 9.57 -2.23
CA ASP A 41 13.01 10.89 -2.76
C ASP A 41 11.79 10.85 -3.70
N TYR A 42 10.81 9.98 -3.39
CA TYR A 42 9.56 9.95 -4.12
C TYR A 42 8.74 11.21 -3.85
N SER A 43 8.11 11.77 -4.89
CA SER A 43 7.25 12.94 -4.73
C SER A 43 6.05 12.66 -3.82
N GLU A 44 5.60 13.68 -3.09
CA GLU A 44 4.43 13.57 -2.20
C GLU A 44 3.19 13.06 -2.95
N ALA A 45 3.00 13.48 -4.20
CA ALA A 45 1.93 13.00 -5.06
C ALA A 45 2.00 11.48 -5.29
N ARG A 46 3.21 10.96 -5.47
CA ARG A 46 3.45 9.54 -5.67
C ARG A 46 3.25 8.78 -4.36
N ILE A 47 3.78 9.27 -3.25
CA ILE A 47 3.58 8.68 -1.91
C ILE A 47 2.09 8.58 -1.60
N TYR A 48 1.35 9.69 -1.73
CA TYR A 48 -0.09 9.72 -1.50
C TYR A 48 -0.85 8.69 -2.35
N LYS A 49 -0.52 8.61 -3.65
CA LYS A 49 -1.15 7.65 -4.56
C LYS A 49 -0.88 6.20 -4.13
N LEU A 50 0.36 5.89 -3.80
CA LEU A 50 0.77 4.53 -3.40
C LEU A 50 0.11 4.13 -2.08
N LEU A 51 0.15 4.99 -1.05
CA LEU A 51 -0.49 4.74 0.24
C LEU A 51 -2.01 4.58 0.12
N SER A 52 -2.66 5.41 -0.70
CA SER A 52 -4.12 5.31 -0.89
C SER A 52 -4.54 3.96 -1.48
N ILE A 53 -3.75 3.44 -2.41
CA ILE A 53 -4.02 2.13 -3.02
C ILE A 53 -3.67 1.02 -2.03
N LEU A 54 -2.54 1.11 -1.34
CA LEU A 54 -2.14 0.11 -0.36
C LEU A 54 -3.14 -0.03 0.78
N LYS A 55 -3.66 1.09 1.29
CA LYS A 55 -4.75 1.07 2.27
C LYS A 55 -5.93 0.25 1.78
N LEU A 56 -6.39 0.49 0.55
CA LEU A 56 -7.51 -0.23 -0.06
C LEU A 56 -7.24 -1.74 -0.18
N LEU A 57 -5.98 -2.11 -0.49
CA LEU A 57 -5.56 -3.51 -0.55
C LEU A 57 -5.50 -4.13 0.84
N ALA A 58 -4.99 -3.40 1.83
CA ALA A 58 -4.87 -3.83 3.21
C ALA A 58 -6.22 -4.05 3.87
N GLU A 59 -7.21 -3.20 3.60
CA GLU A 59 -8.61 -3.39 4.04
C GLU A 59 -9.23 -4.69 3.52
N ARG A 60 -8.75 -5.19 2.38
CA ARG A 60 -9.27 -6.42 1.76
C ARG A 60 -8.45 -7.65 2.10
N ALA A 61 -7.19 -7.48 2.48
CA ALA A 61 -6.29 -8.56 2.79
C ALA A 61 -6.68 -9.21 4.12
N ASP A 62 -7.03 -10.49 4.07
CA ASP A 62 -7.27 -11.35 5.23
C ASP A 62 -5.99 -12.08 5.68
N PHE A 63 -4.83 -11.59 5.25
CA PHE A 63 -3.51 -12.18 5.52
C PHE A 63 -2.47 -11.10 5.82
N CYS A 64 -1.44 -11.48 6.58
CA CYS A 64 -0.25 -10.66 6.78
C CYS A 64 0.56 -10.58 5.48
N PHE A 65 1.02 -9.40 5.04
CA PHE A 65 1.73 -9.30 3.76
C PHE A 65 3.07 -10.06 3.77
N GLU A 66 3.71 -10.25 4.93
CA GLU A 66 4.92 -11.10 5.02
C GLU A 66 4.67 -12.56 4.67
N GLU A 67 3.47 -13.04 4.98
CA GLU A 67 3.04 -14.42 4.76
C GLU A 67 2.30 -14.58 3.42
N ALA A 68 2.25 -13.53 2.62
CA ALA A 68 1.52 -13.52 1.36
C ALA A 68 2.04 -14.63 0.44
N THR A 69 1.19 -15.63 0.20
CA THR A 69 1.44 -16.64 -0.81
C THR A 69 1.11 -16.09 -2.19
N ARG A 70 1.59 -16.77 -3.24
CA ARG A 70 1.18 -16.48 -4.61
C ARG A 70 -0.34 -16.49 -4.77
N GLU A 71 -1.03 -17.45 -4.16
CA GLU A 71 -2.48 -17.58 -4.24
C GLU A 71 -3.18 -16.39 -3.54
N SER A 72 -2.67 -15.95 -2.38
CA SER A 72 -3.15 -14.77 -1.66
C SER A 72 -3.06 -13.52 -2.55
N ILE A 73 -1.94 -13.35 -3.24
CA ILE A 73 -1.69 -12.23 -4.18
C ILE A 73 -2.63 -12.33 -5.38
N GLU A 74 -2.79 -13.50 -5.99
CA GLU A 74 -3.69 -13.71 -7.14
C GLU A 74 -5.16 -13.41 -6.78
N LYS A 75 -5.62 -13.81 -5.59
CA LYS A 75 -6.96 -13.46 -5.08
C LYS A 75 -7.14 -11.95 -4.94
N LEU A 76 -6.14 -11.28 -4.38
CA LEU A 76 -6.18 -9.84 -4.18
C LEU A 76 -6.16 -9.09 -5.52
N ILE A 77 -5.34 -9.51 -6.49
CA ILE A 77 -5.32 -8.97 -7.85
C ILE A 77 -6.65 -9.19 -8.57
N SER A 78 -7.24 -10.40 -8.45
CA SER A 78 -8.54 -10.70 -9.04
C SER A 78 -9.63 -9.73 -8.54
N TRP A 79 -9.60 -9.39 -7.25
CA TRP A 79 -10.51 -8.40 -6.67
C TRP A 79 -10.26 -6.98 -7.20
N VAL A 80 -9.00 -6.58 -7.39
CA VAL A 80 -8.62 -5.28 -7.96
C VAL A 80 -9.03 -5.15 -9.42
N ASN A 81 -8.82 -6.19 -10.22
CA ASN A 81 -9.15 -6.19 -11.64
C ASN A 81 -10.66 -6.04 -11.89
N GLY A 82 -11.49 -6.48 -10.93
CA GLY A 82 -12.91 -6.18 -10.92
C GLY A 82 -13.27 -4.71 -10.67
N ARG A 83 -12.30 -3.87 -10.27
CA ARG A 83 -12.49 -2.46 -9.88
C ARG A 83 -11.81 -1.45 -10.82
N ASP A 84 -11.62 -1.73 -12.11
CA ASP A 84 -11.08 -0.76 -13.11
C ASP A 84 -9.82 0.04 -12.65
N LEU A 85 -9.10 -0.51 -11.67
CA LEU A 85 -7.86 0.01 -11.15
C LEU A 85 -6.80 -0.47 -12.11
N ALA A 86 -6.13 0.45 -12.80
CA ALA A 86 -5.13 0.11 -13.82
C ALA A 86 -4.17 -0.97 -13.30
N GLU A 87 -4.27 -2.19 -13.84
CA GLU A 87 -3.58 -3.43 -13.41
C GLU A 87 -2.13 -3.17 -13.00
N ALA A 88 -1.39 -2.43 -13.82
CA ALA A 88 0.01 -2.10 -13.62
C ALA A 88 0.29 -1.35 -12.31
N THR A 89 -0.63 -0.48 -11.86
CA THR A 89 -0.43 0.32 -10.64
C THR A 89 -0.54 -0.58 -9.41
N SER A 90 -1.52 -1.46 -9.35
CA SER A 90 -1.75 -2.34 -8.19
C SER A 90 -0.71 -3.44 -8.08
N LEU A 91 -0.31 -4.04 -9.21
CA LEU A 91 0.78 -5.03 -9.29
C LEU A 91 2.12 -4.43 -8.87
N THR A 92 2.45 -3.23 -9.36
CA THR A 92 3.71 -2.54 -8.98
C THR A 92 3.73 -2.23 -7.49
N ILE A 93 2.58 -1.88 -6.92
CA ILE A 93 2.44 -1.53 -5.50
C ILE A 93 2.58 -2.76 -4.60
N LEU A 94 1.89 -3.86 -4.91
CA LEU A 94 2.02 -5.13 -4.21
C LEU A 94 3.45 -5.66 -4.28
N ALA A 95 4.07 -5.61 -5.45
CA ALA A 95 5.46 -6.02 -5.62
C ALA A 95 6.41 -5.14 -4.77
N LEU A 96 6.23 -3.82 -4.75
CA LEU A 96 7.06 -2.92 -3.94
C LEU A 96 6.87 -3.14 -2.43
N ALA A 97 5.64 -3.40 -1.95
CA ALA A 97 5.37 -3.68 -0.54
C ALA A 97 5.95 -5.03 -0.10
N LEU A 98 5.86 -6.07 -0.94
CA LEU A 98 6.37 -7.41 -0.64
C LEU A 98 7.90 -7.52 -0.80
N ILE A 99 8.48 -6.78 -1.74
CA ILE A 99 9.93 -6.75 -1.99
C ILE A 99 10.63 -5.78 -1.03
N GLY A 100 9.99 -4.69 -0.59
CA GLY A 100 10.58 -3.76 0.38
C GLY A 100 10.95 -4.39 1.73
N GLY A 101 10.24 -5.45 2.14
CA GLY A 101 10.59 -6.28 3.31
C GLY A 101 11.63 -7.38 3.04
N ARG A 102 11.91 -7.69 1.77
CA ARG A 102 13.01 -8.57 1.37
C ARG A 102 14.13 -7.72 0.81
N SER A 103 15.05 -7.34 1.70
CA SER A 103 16.38 -6.86 1.34
C SER A 103 16.86 -7.59 0.09
N ILE A 104 16.85 -6.90 -1.06
CA ILE A 104 17.54 -7.37 -2.25
C ILE A 104 19.01 -7.20 -1.90
N VAL A 105 19.61 -8.27 -1.38
CA VAL A 105 21.05 -8.46 -1.43
C VAL A 105 21.45 -8.66 -2.87
#